data_AF-A0A672MJ36-F1
#
_entry.id   AF-A0A672MJ36-F1
#
_cell.length_a   1.000
_cell.length_b   1.000
_cell.length_c   1.000
_cell.angle_alpha   90.00
_cell.angle_beta   90.00
_cell.angle_gamma   90.00
#
_symmetry.space_group_name_H-M   'P 1'
#
loop_
_entity.id
_entity.type
_entity.pdbx_description
1 polymer ?
#
loop_
_entity_poly.entity_id
_entity_poly.type
_entity_poly.pdbx_seq_one_letter_code
_entity_poly.pdbx_strand_id
1 'polypeptide(L)'
;MLTLGAVIVTYCQSRQAMEQTTGVSGMSVDEKSEAPMYVYESTVHCTNILLGLNEQRKQGLLCDVTVLVEGKEFRAHRAVLAACSEYFLQGFITQSDNELVL
;
A
#
# COMPACT_ATOMS: atom_id res chain seq x y z
N MET A 1 16.93 -8.19 -6.03
CA MET A 1 16.56 -8.35 -7.45
C MET A 1 15.08 -8.69 -7.72
N LEU A 2 14.25 -9.04 -6.72
CA LEU A 2 12.78 -8.92 -6.79
C LEU A 2 12.17 -8.47 -5.44
N THR A 3 13.01 -7.90 -4.58
CA THR A 3 12.71 -7.74 -3.15
C THR A 3 11.99 -6.44 -2.82
N LEU A 4 11.99 -5.37 -3.63
CA LEU A 4 11.23 -4.17 -3.23
C LEU A 4 9.71 -4.39 -3.31
N GLY A 5 9.19 -4.91 -4.42
CA GLY A 5 7.76 -5.22 -4.53
C GLY A 5 7.30 -6.34 -3.61
N ALA A 6 8.13 -7.36 -3.37
CA ALA A 6 7.79 -8.49 -2.51
C ALA A 6 8.00 -8.20 -1.01
N VAL A 7 9.03 -7.43 -0.63
CA VAL A 7 9.27 -7.07 0.78
C VAL A 7 8.23 -6.06 1.24
N ILE A 8 7.78 -5.11 0.42
CA ILE A 8 6.74 -4.17 0.83
C ILE A 8 5.41 -4.89 1.13
N VAL A 9 5.01 -5.83 0.27
CA VAL A 9 3.77 -6.62 0.46
C VAL A 9 3.89 -7.57 1.67
N THR A 10 5.06 -8.17 1.88
CA THR A 10 5.29 -9.10 3.00
C THR A 10 5.52 -8.37 4.32
N TYR A 11 6.13 -7.17 4.32
CA TYR A 11 6.41 -6.37 5.52
C TYR A 11 5.13 -5.90 6.21
N CYS A 12 4.07 -5.60 5.44
CA CYS A 12 2.74 -5.31 5.98
C CYS A 12 2.09 -6.53 6.65
N GLN A 13 2.20 -7.73 6.06
CA GLN A 13 1.72 -8.98 6.68
C GLN A 13 2.53 -9.37 7.94
N SER A 14 3.82 -9.02 7.99
CA SER A 14 4.72 -9.42 9.07
C SER A 14 4.61 -8.54 10.32
N ARG A 15 4.27 -7.24 10.18
CA ARG A 15 4.13 -6.31 11.33
C ARG A 15 2.81 -6.46 12.09
N GLN A 16 1.74 -6.91 11.45
CA GLN A 16 0.45 -7.11 12.11
C GLN A 16 0.47 -8.23 13.18
N ALA A 17 1.51 -9.07 13.20
CA ALA A 17 1.67 -10.10 14.23
C ALA A 17 2.24 -9.58 15.57
N MET A 18 2.75 -8.34 15.65
CA MET A 18 3.53 -7.88 16.82
C MET A 18 2.99 -6.66 17.57
N GLU A 19 1.97 -5.96 17.07
CA GLU A 19 1.43 -4.76 17.73
C GLU A 19 0.08 -5.05 18.42
N GLN A 20 0.12 -5.84 19.50
CA GLN A 20 -0.96 -5.95 20.49
C GLN A 20 -0.54 -5.31 21.82
N THR A 21 -0.62 -3.99 21.93
CA THR A 21 -0.78 -3.21 23.19
C THR A 21 -1.22 -1.82 22.73
N THR A 22 -2.35 -1.22 23.12
CA THR A 22 -2.74 -0.82 24.47
C THR A 22 -4.23 -0.41 24.47
N GLY A 23 -4.96 -0.73 25.54
CA GLY A 23 -6.28 -0.14 25.80
C GLY A 23 -6.18 1.22 26.46
N VAL A 24 -7.23 2.04 26.35
CA VAL A 24 -7.49 3.15 27.30
C VAL A 24 -8.98 3.22 27.60
N SER A 25 -9.30 3.11 28.88
CA SER A 25 -10.56 3.45 29.53
C SER A 25 -10.53 4.92 30.00
N GLY A 26 -11.68 5.60 30.02
CA GLY A 26 -11.83 6.90 30.69
C GLY A 26 -13.09 7.67 30.31
N MET A 27 -13.97 7.92 31.28
CA MET A 27 -15.33 8.45 31.17
C MET A 27 -15.41 9.98 31.12
N SER A 28 -16.45 10.52 30.45
CA SER A 28 -17.31 11.59 31.00
C SER A 28 -18.61 11.64 30.18
N VAL A 29 -19.74 11.57 30.87
CA VAL A 29 -21.09 11.59 30.30
C VAL A 29 -21.54 13.05 30.19
N ASP A 30 -21.80 13.51 28.97
CA ASP A 30 -22.63 14.69 28.71
C ASP A 30 -23.57 14.37 27.54
N GLU A 31 -24.85 14.68 27.75
CA GLU A 31 -25.98 14.12 27.01
C GLU A 31 -26.20 14.85 25.68
N LYS A 32 -25.86 14.20 24.56
CA LYS A 32 -26.37 14.52 23.23
C LYS A 32 -26.64 13.22 22.48
N SER A 33 -27.87 13.05 22.00
CA SER A 33 -28.28 11.90 21.18
C SER A 33 -27.51 11.91 19.85
N GLU A 34 -26.33 11.32 19.85
CA GLU A 34 -25.65 10.85 18.65
C GLU A 34 -25.76 9.32 18.65
N ALA A 35 -26.33 8.78 17.57
CA ALA A 35 -26.35 7.34 17.35
C ALA A 35 -24.92 6.80 17.52
N PRO A 36 -24.72 5.65 18.21
CA PRO A 36 -23.39 5.13 18.43
C PRO A 36 -22.67 4.98 17.08
N MET A 37 -21.55 5.68 16.92
CA MET A 37 -20.72 5.58 15.74
C MET A 37 -20.04 4.21 15.76
N TYR A 38 -20.50 3.29 14.92
CA TYR A 38 -19.84 2.00 14.74
C TYR A 38 -18.63 2.17 13.83
N VAL A 39 -17.43 2.06 14.40
CA VAL A 39 -16.18 1.99 13.65
C VAL A 39 -15.89 0.51 13.38
N TYR A 40 -15.83 0.14 12.10
CA TYR A 40 -15.44 -1.21 11.68
C TYR A 40 -14.00 -1.18 11.17
N GLU A 41 -13.13 -1.93 11.82
CA GLU A 41 -11.75 -2.14 11.39
C GLU A 41 -11.54 -3.61 11.02
N SER A 42 -11.05 -3.85 9.80
CA SER A 42 -10.76 -5.19 9.30
C SER A 42 -9.26 -5.41 9.26
N THR A 43 -8.78 -6.40 10.02
CA THR A 43 -7.36 -6.77 10.09
C THR A 43 -6.83 -7.34 8.77
N VAL A 44 -7.70 -7.87 7.91
CA VAL A 44 -7.34 -8.54 6.65
C VAL A 44 -7.51 -7.67 5.40
N HIS A 45 -8.17 -6.51 5.53
CA HIS A 45 -8.54 -5.69 4.38
C HIS A 45 -7.33 -5.26 3.55
N CYS A 46 -6.32 -4.66 4.19
CA CYS A 46 -5.10 -4.20 3.50
C CYS A 46 -4.39 -5.34 2.78
N THR A 47 -4.33 -6.52 3.40
CA THR A 47 -3.73 -7.73 2.81
C THR A 47 -4.47 -8.14 1.53
N ASN A 48 -5.81 -8.18 1.56
CA ASN A 48 -6.59 -8.55 0.37
C ASN A 48 -6.42 -7.55 -0.77
N ILE A 49 -6.37 -6.25 -0.46
CA ILE A 49 -6.10 -5.21 -1.46
C ILE A 49 -4.73 -5.41 -2.11
N LEU A 50 -3.67 -5.61 -1.31
CA LEU A 50 -2.32 -5.82 -1.83
C LEU A 50 -2.20 -7.10 -2.66
N LEU A 51 -2.87 -8.19 -2.26
CA LEU A 51 -2.92 -9.42 -3.05
C LEU A 51 -3.62 -9.18 -4.40
N GLY A 52 -4.74 -8.46 -4.41
CA GLY A 52 -5.44 -8.10 -5.64
C GLY A 52 -4.59 -7.25 -6.59
N LEU A 53 -3.91 -6.22 -6.06
CA LEU A 53 -3.01 -5.36 -6.85
C LEU A 53 -1.82 -6.15 -7.43
N ASN A 54 -1.26 -7.08 -6.65
CA ASN A 54 -0.18 -7.94 -7.14
C ASN A 54 -0.64 -8.87 -8.26
N GLU A 55 -1.87 -9.40 -8.19
CA GLU A 55 -2.42 -10.25 -9.24
C GLU A 55 -2.72 -9.46 -10.52
N GLN A 56 -3.29 -8.25 -10.39
CA GLN A 56 -3.44 -7.32 -11.52
C GLN A 56 -2.09 -7.03 -12.18
N ARG A 57 -1.03 -6.80 -11.38
CA ARG A 57 0.32 -6.57 -11.89
C ARG A 57 0.86 -7.75 -12.71
N LYS A 58 0.69 -8.99 -12.22
CA LYS A 58 1.12 -10.19 -12.95
C LYS A 58 0.39 -10.36 -14.28
N GLN A 59 -0.88 -9.95 -14.34
CA GLN A 59 -1.70 -9.98 -15.55
C GLN A 59 -1.51 -8.75 -16.44
N GLY A 60 -0.72 -7.76 -16.00
CA GLY A 60 -0.52 -6.48 -16.71
C GLY A 60 -1.74 -5.57 -16.70
N LEU A 61 -2.72 -5.80 -15.82
CA LEU A 61 -3.95 -5.04 -15.71
C LEU A 61 -3.74 -3.76 -14.91
N LEU A 62 -4.26 -2.65 -15.43
CA LEU A 62 -4.19 -1.31 -14.81
C LEU A 62 -2.75 -0.83 -14.53
N CYS A 63 -1.73 -1.49 -15.07
CA CYS A 63 -0.35 -1.04 -14.96
C CYS A 63 -0.13 0.17 -15.87
N ASP A 64 0.20 1.30 -15.25
CA ASP A 64 0.37 2.61 -15.86
C ASP A 64 1.84 3.05 -15.95
N VAL A 65 2.77 2.22 -15.47
CA VAL A 65 4.21 2.43 -15.61
C VAL A 65 4.94 1.13 -15.98
N THR A 66 5.99 1.27 -16.78
CA THR A 66 7.03 0.26 -16.95
C THR A 66 8.33 0.76 -16.33
N VAL A 67 8.91 -0.03 -15.43
CA VAL A 67 10.22 0.22 -14.82
C VAL A 67 11.25 -0.65 -15.53
N LEU A 68 12.27 -0.03 -16.11
CA LEU A 68 13.40 -0.72 -16.72
C LEU A 68 14.54 -0.83 -15.70
N VAL A 69 14.98 -2.05 -15.39
CA VAL A 69 16.11 -2.30 -14.48
C VAL A 69 17.07 -3.27 -15.16
N GLU A 70 18.30 -2.84 -15.39
CA GLU A 70 19.34 -3.66 -16.05
C GLU A 70 18.86 -4.29 -17.37
N GLY A 71 18.08 -3.53 -18.15
CA GLY A 71 17.53 -3.99 -19.43
C GLY A 71 16.31 -4.94 -19.33
N LYS A 72 15.75 -5.12 -18.13
CA LYS A 72 14.50 -5.88 -17.92
C LYS A 72 13.35 -4.97 -17.58
N GLU A 73 12.23 -5.17 -18.25
CA GLU A 73 11.01 -4.39 -18.06
C GLU A 73 10.10 -4.99 -16.99
N PHE A 74 9.58 -4.13 -16.11
CA PHE A 74 8.64 -4.49 -15.05
C PHE A 74 7.43 -3.57 -15.09
N ARG A 75 6.27 -4.11 -15.47
CA ARG A 75 4.98 -3.41 -15.38
C ARG A 75 4.55 -3.28 -13.93
N ALA A 76 4.09 -2.10 -13.54
CA ALA A 76 3.66 -1.79 -12.17
C ALA A 76 2.58 -0.70 -12.13
N HIS A 77 2.12 -0.39 -10.91
CA HIS A 77 1.17 0.69 -10.63
C HIS A 77 1.94 1.86 -9.99
N ARG A 78 1.88 3.05 -10.60
CA ARG A 78 2.56 4.26 -10.10
C ARG A 78 2.15 4.57 -8.67
N ALA A 79 0.85 4.47 -8.36
CA ALA A 79 0.31 4.74 -7.03
C ALA A 79 0.94 3.85 -5.96
N VAL A 80 1.14 2.55 -6.25
CA VAL A 80 1.74 1.61 -5.30
C VAL A 80 3.23 1.89 -5.12
N LEU A 81 3.96 2.14 -6.20
CA LEU A 81 5.38 2.48 -6.13
C LEU A 81 5.62 3.80 -5.36
N ALA A 82 4.79 4.82 -5.63
CA ALA A 82 4.84 6.11 -4.98
C ALA A 82 4.51 6.03 -3.48
N ALA A 83 3.48 5.26 -3.10
CA ALA A 83 3.10 5.08 -1.70
C ALA A 83 4.17 4.38 -0.86
N CYS A 84 5.07 3.62 -1.49
CA CYS A 84 6.07 2.82 -0.81
C CYS A 84 7.51 3.31 -0.99
N SER A 85 7.73 4.36 -1.78
CA SER A 85 9.05 4.91 -2.06
C SER A 85 8.97 6.37 -2.49
N GLU A 86 9.60 7.25 -1.71
CA GLU A 86 9.73 8.67 -2.01
C GLU A 86 10.48 8.92 -3.33
N TYR A 87 11.45 8.07 -3.67
CA TYR A 87 12.19 8.16 -4.94
C TYR A 87 11.26 8.02 -6.14
N PHE A 88 10.40 7.00 -6.12
CA PHE A 88 9.41 6.80 -7.18
C PHE A 88 8.37 7.92 -7.16
N LEU A 89 7.89 8.34 -5.99
CA LEU A 89 6.95 9.46 -5.86
C LEU A 89 7.49 10.73 -6.52
N GLN A 90 8.71 11.15 -6.17
CA GLN A 90 9.36 12.34 -6.73
C GLN A 90 9.64 12.17 -8.22
N GLY A 91 10.09 10.99 -8.65
CA GLY A 91 10.28 10.66 -10.06
C GLY A 91 8.99 10.85 -10.86
N PHE A 92 7.87 10.32 -10.38
CA PHE A 92 6.57 10.42 -11.05
C PHE A 92 5.95 11.82 -11.04
N ILE A 93 6.25 12.64 -10.04
CA ILE A 93 5.78 14.02 -9.97
C ILE A 93 6.60 14.90 -10.92
N THR A 94 7.90 14.64 -11.04
CA THR A 94 8.82 15.46 -11.83
C THR A 94 8.82 15.08 -13.32
N GLN A 95 8.56 13.81 -13.63
CA GLN A 95 8.56 13.28 -14.99
C GLN A 95 7.14 12.82 -15.35
N SER A 96 6.57 13.39 -16.42
CA SER A 96 5.23 13.05 -16.93
C SER A 96 5.19 11.80 -17.80
N ASP A 97 6.33 11.13 -18.00
CA ASP A 97 6.44 10.01 -18.94
C ASP A 97 6.15 8.66 -18.25
N ASN A 98 5.58 7.73 -19.01
CA ASN A 98 5.10 6.44 -18.50
C ASN A 98 6.21 5.37 -18.36
N GLU A 99 7.47 5.77 -18.56
CA GLU A 99 8.64 4.91 -18.55
C GLU A 99 9.68 5.47 -17.58
N LEU A 100 10.06 4.69 -16.57
CA LEU A 100 11.16 5.02 -15.68
C LEU A 100 12.31 4.05 -15.91
N VAL A 101 13.44 4.61 -16.32
CA VAL A 101 14.68 3.88 -16.51
C VAL A 101 15.52 4.06 -15.24
N LEU A 102 15.85 2.94 -14.58
CA LEU A 102 16.69 2.86 -13.40
C LEU A 102 18.06 2.25 -13.70
#